data_AF-A0AAE9BIB7-F1
#
_entry.id   AF-A0AAE9BIB7-F1
#
_cell.length_a   1.000
_cell.length_b   1.000
_cell.length_c   1.000
_cell.angle_alpha   90.00
_cell.angle_beta   90.00
_cell.angle_gamma   90.00
#
_symmetry.space_group_name_H-M   'P 1'
#
loop_
_entity.id
_entity.type
_entity.pdbx_description
1 polymer ?
#
loop_
_entity_poly.entity_id
_entity_poly.type
_entity_poly.pdbx_seq_one_letter_code
_entity_poly.pdbx_strand_id
1 'polypeptide(L)' 'MRIEVTIAKSTVLPAGALDALAGELSRRINSTFPENDGAVTVRYATANHLSVIGGEKEDKERI' A
#
# COMPACT_ATOMS: atom_id res chain seq x y z
N MET A 1 4.61 -7.41 8.50
CA MET A 1 3.64 -6.28 8.40
C MET A 1 2.73 -6.45 7.17
N ARG A 2 1.42 -6.15 7.27
CA ARG A 2 0.48 -6.12 6.12
C ARG A 2 0.04 -4.69 5.84
N ILE A 3 0.04 -4.28 4.58
CA ILE A 3 -0.32 -2.93 4.14
C ILE A 3 -1.47 -3.00 3.15
N GLU A 4 -2.53 -2.27 3.43
CA GLU A 4 -3.71 -2.18 2.56
C GLU A 4 -3.95 -0.73 2.17
N VAL A 5 -3.97 -0.48 0.86
CA VAL A 5 -4.25 0.82 0.26
C VAL A 5 -5.55 0.73 -0.50
N THR A 6 -6.47 1.65 -0.20
CA THR A 6 -7.69 1.80 -1.00
C THR A 6 -7.71 3.11 -1.75
N ILE A 7 -8.13 3.05 -3.00
CA ILE A 7 -8.33 4.20 -3.88
C ILE A 7 -9.83 4.38 -4.09
N ALA A 8 -10.33 5.60 -3.91
CA ALA A 8 -11.72 5.93 -4.13
C ALA A 8 -12.09 5.65 -5.60
N LYS A 9 -13.21 4.94 -5.83
CA LYS A 9 -13.73 4.64 -7.18
C LYS A 9 -14.02 5.88 -8.02
N SER A 10 -14.15 7.06 -7.41
CA SER A 10 -14.27 8.35 -8.10
C SER A 10 -12.98 8.79 -8.78
N THR A 11 -11.83 8.21 -8.41
CA THR A 11 -10.53 8.48 -9.06
C THR A 11 -10.33 7.51 -10.20
N VAL A 12 -10.35 8.01 -11.42
CA VAL A 12 -10.12 7.20 -12.62
C VAL A 12 -8.62 7.10 -12.86
N LEU A 13 -8.08 5.89 -12.76
CA LEU A 13 -6.68 5.61 -13.08
C LEU A 13 -6.57 4.89 -14.44
N PRO A 14 -5.47 5.12 -15.19
CA PRO A 14 -5.19 4.37 -16.41
C PRO A 14 -5.15 2.86 -16.17
N ALA A 15 -5.38 2.08 -17.24
CA ALA A 15 -5.22 0.64 -17.18
C ALA A 15 -3.79 0.28 -16.71
N GLY A 16 -3.70 -0.67 -15.77
CA GLY A 16 -2.42 -1.12 -15.19
C GLY A 16 -1.83 -0.19 -14.11
N ALA A 17 -2.42 0.98 -13.85
CA ALA A 17 -1.90 1.90 -12.83
C ALA A 17 -2.00 1.34 -11.41
N LEU A 18 -3.03 0.52 -11.10
CA LEU A 18 -3.14 -0.15 -9.79
C LEU A 18 -1.99 -1.15 -9.59
N ASP A 19 -1.71 -1.97 -10.60
CA ASP A 19 -0.65 -2.98 -10.53
C ASP A 19 0.72 -2.32 -10.45
N ALA A 20 0.93 -1.24 -11.21
CA ALA A 20 2.15 -0.43 -11.15
C ALA A 20 2.35 0.19 -9.75
N LEU A 21 1.28 0.70 -9.15
CA LEU A 21 1.33 1.27 -7.80
C LEU A 21 1.63 0.18 -6.75
N ALA A 22 0.95 -0.97 -6.84
CA ALA A 22 1.20 -2.09 -5.94
C ALA A 22 2.65 -2.56 -6.05
N GLY A 23 3.17 -2.72 -7.27
CA GLY A 23 4.55 -3.14 -7.51
C GLY A 23 5.60 -2.14 -6.99
N GLU A 24 5.39 -0.85 -7.20
CA GLU A 24 6.30 0.18 -6.68
C GLU A 24 6.26 0.28 -5.15
N LEU A 25 5.09 0.25 -4.55
CA LEU A 25 4.96 0.25 -3.09
C LEU A 25 5.63 -0.97 -2.47
N SER A 26 5.41 -2.18 -3.00
CA SER A 26 6.09 -3.39 -2.53
C SER A 26 7.62 -3.24 -2.58
N ARG A 27 8.18 -2.69 -3.66
CA ARG A 27 9.63 -2.43 -3.75
C ARG A 27 10.14 -1.48 -2.67
N ARG A 28 9.43 -0.38 -2.42
CA ARG A 28 9.83 0.62 -1.41
C ARG A 28 9.73 0.07 0.01
N ILE A 29 8.66 -0.68 0.30
CA ILE A 29 8.46 -1.32 1.60
C ILE A 29 9.56 -2.33 1.86
N ASN A 30 9.84 -3.24 0.91
CA ASN A 30 10.91 -4.23 1.08
C ASN A 30 12.29 -3.59 1.22
N SER A 31 12.52 -2.43 0.59
CA SER A 31 13.77 -1.67 0.77
C SER A 31 13.88 -0.98 2.12
N THR A 32 12.76 -0.61 2.75
CA THR A 32 12.73 0.16 4.00
C THR A 32 12.60 -0.74 5.23
N PHE A 33 11.90 -1.85 5.09
CA PHE A 33 11.59 -2.83 6.14
C PHE A 33 12.01 -4.24 5.68
N PRO A 34 13.30 -4.52 5.51
CA PRO A 34 13.79 -5.77 4.91
C PRO A 34 13.46 -7.01 5.75
N GLU A 35 13.29 -6.87 7.07
CA GLU A 35 12.87 -7.94 7.97
C GLU A 35 11.37 -8.27 7.92
N ASN A 36 10.58 -7.44 7.23
CA ASN A 36 9.14 -7.62 7.11
C ASN A 36 8.79 -8.00 5.67
N ASP A 37 8.19 -9.18 5.50
CA ASP A 37 7.59 -9.55 4.21
C ASP A 37 6.34 -8.68 3.99
N GLY A 38 6.55 -7.55 3.30
CA GLY A 38 5.60 -6.45 3.16
C GLY A 38 4.50 -6.79 2.16
N ALA A 39 3.46 -7.49 2.62
CA ALA A 39 2.29 -7.78 1.80
C ALA A 39 1.49 -6.49 1.53
N VAL A 40 1.73 -5.84 0.38
CA VAL A 40 0.99 -4.66 -0.09
C VAL A 40 -0.18 -5.09 -0.96
N THR A 41 -1.38 -4.62 -0.63
CA THR A 41 -2.58 -4.78 -1.46
C THR A 41 -3.14 -3.42 -1.82
N VAL A 42 -3.38 -3.18 -3.12
CA VAL A 42 -4.00 -1.97 -3.64
C VAL A 42 -5.33 -2.34 -4.30
N ARG A 43 -6.42 -1.69 -3.90
CA ARG A 43 -7.75 -1.93 -4.51
C ARG A 43 -8.62 -0.68 -4.55
N TYR A 44 -9.63 -0.71 -5.40
CA TYR A 44 -10.69 0.30 -5.34
C TYR A 44 -11.63 0.08 -4.14
N ALA A 45 -12.09 1.18 -3.55
CA ALA A 45 -13.11 1.21 -2.50
C ALA A 45 -13.97 2.48 -2.61
N THR A 46 -14.90 2.67 -1.66
CA THR A 46 -15.74 3.88 -1.60
C THR A 46 -14.92 5.14 -1.30
N ALA A 47 -13.83 5.03 -0.54
CA ALA A 47 -12.99 6.14 -0.12
C ALA A 47 -11.49 5.75 -0.09
N ASN A 48 -10.64 6.77 0.02
CA ASN A 48 -9.19 6.60 0.16
C ASN A 48 -8.84 6.23 1.60
N HIS A 49 -8.09 5.15 1.80
CA HIS A 49 -7.58 4.75 3.11
C HIS A 49 -6.22 4.06 2.99
N LEU A 50 -5.42 4.20 4.06
CA LEU A 50 -4.20 3.46 4.30
C LEU A 50 -4.34 2.73 5.64
N SER A 51 -4.19 1.41 5.60
CA SER A 51 -4.17 0.55 6.79
C SER A 51 -2.84 -0.20 6.84
N VAL A 52 -2.22 -0.19 8.02
CA VAL A 52 -0.99 -0.92 8.32
C VAL A 52 -1.27 -1.79 9.52
N ILE A 53 -1.11 -3.10 9.37
CA ILE A 53 -1.45 -4.10 10.38
C ILE A 53 -0.18 -4.86 10.77
N GLY A 54 0.07 -4.97 12.08
CA GLY A 54 1.23 -5.68 12.62
C GLY A 54 2.57 -4.99 12.32
N GLY A 55 2.57 -3.65 12.24
CA GLY A 55 3.75 -2.80 12.34
C GLY A 55 3.64 -1.92 13.59
N GLU A 56 4.75 -1.31 13.98
CA GLU A 56 4.82 -0.35 15.09
C GLU A 56 4.12 0.96 14.73
N LYS A 57 3.88 1.84 15.71
CA LYS A 57 3.19 3.12 15.46
C LYS A 57 3.99 4.00 14.50
N GLU A 58 5.31 4.00 14.65
CA GLU A 58 6.26 4.77 13.86
C GLU A 58 6.33 4.25 12.41
N ASP A 59 6.09 2.95 12.20
CA ASP A 59 6.09 2.36 10.84
C ASP A 59 5.00 2.98 9.97
N LYS A 60 3.81 3.21 10.53
CA LYS A 60 2.70 3.82 9.79
C LYS A 60 2.99 5.26 9.38
N GLU A 61 3.73 6.01 10.18
CA GLU A 61 4.13 7.39 9.84
C GLU A 61 5.24 7.42 8.81
N ARG A 62 6.10 6.39 8.80
CA ARG A 62 7.20 6.25 7.85
C ARG A 62 6.75 5.85 6.45
N ILE A 63 5.65 5.09 6.37
CA ILE A 63 5.00 4.58 5.13
C ILE A 63 4.15 5.67 4.49
#